data_AF-A0A973HZT0-F1
#
_entry.id   AF-A0A973HZT0-F1
#
_cell.length_a   1.000
_cell.length_b   1.000
_cell.length_c   1.000
_cell.angle_alpha   90.00
_cell.angle_beta   90.00
_cell.angle_gamma   90.00
#
_symmetry.space_group_name_H-M   'P 1'
#
loop_
_entity.id
_entity.type
_entity.pdbx_description
1 polymer ?
#
loop_
_entity_poly.entity_id
_entity_poly.type
_entity_poly.pdbx_seq_one_letter_code
_entity_poly.pdbx_strand_id
1 'polypeptide(L)' 'MTNTSIPPVGSIWIHSSGREYSVLAIANRASKDLEKYPVTVVYKNSFIGSVWSRPVNDWHRSMTRTSLTLS' A
#
# COMPACT_ATOMS: atom_id res chain seq x y z
N MET A 1 8.49 14.96 -9.90
CA MET A 1 7.35 14.23 -9.30
C MET A 1 7.39 12.81 -9.86
N THR A 2 7.87 11.83 -9.11
CA THR A 2 7.87 10.43 -9.55
C THR A 2 6.42 9.95 -9.58
N ASN A 3 5.94 9.62 -10.78
CA ASN A 3 4.61 9.05 -11.02
C ASN A 3 4.52 7.70 -10.28
N THR A 4 4.15 7.72 -9.00
CA THR A 4 4.15 6.53 -8.16
C THR A 4 2.81 5.85 -8.30
N SER A 5 2.80 4.72 -9.01
CA SER A 5 1.60 3.97 -9.32
C SER A 5 0.89 3.50 -8.05
N ILE A 6 -0.44 3.55 -8.04
CA ILE A 6 -1.26 3.01 -6.95
C ILE A 6 -1.02 1.50 -6.89
N PRO A 7 -0.64 0.93 -5.72
CA PRO A 7 -0.47 -0.51 -5.56
C PRO A 7 -1.76 -1.28 -5.91
N PRO A 8 -1.69 -2.36 -6.70
CA PRO A 8 -2.85 -3.20 -6.97
C PRO A 8 -3.36 -3.88 -5.68
N VAL A 9 -4.67 -3.98 -5.53
CA VAL A 9 -5.26 -4.82 -4.47
C VAL A 9 -4.84 -6.27 -4.67
N GLY A 10 -4.52 -6.98 -3.59
CA GLY A 10 -3.99 -8.34 -3.60
C GLY A 10 -2.49 -8.45 -3.85
N SER A 11 -1.81 -7.34 -4.21
CA SER A 11 -0.35 -7.39 -4.42
C SER A 11 0.44 -7.49 -3.12
N ILE A 12 1.60 -8.15 -3.18
CA ILE A 12 2.52 -8.37 -2.06
C ILE A 12 3.69 -7.40 -2.15
N TRP A 13 4.08 -6.86 -0.99
CA TRP A 13 5.13 -5.86 -0.85
C TRP A 13 6.02 -6.14 0.36
N ILE A 14 7.30 -5.86 0.19
CA ILE A 14 8.30 -5.95 1.25
C ILE A 14 8.63 -4.55 1.74
N HIS A 15 8.42 -4.32 3.03
CA HIS A 15 8.88 -3.12 3.70
C HIS A 15 10.40 -3.15 3.83
N SER A 16 11.06 -1.99 3.87
CA SER A 16 12.53 -1.87 4.05
C SER A 16 13.07 -2.59 5.29
N SER A 17 12.22 -2.86 6.29
CA SER A 17 12.54 -3.68 7.47
C SER A 17 12.49 -5.20 7.22
N GLY A 18 12.26 -5.67 5.99
CA GLY A 18 12.11 -7.08 5.62
C GLY A 18 10.73 -7.70 5.90
N ARG A 19 9.74 -6.92 6.36
CA ARG A 19 8.40 -7.44 6.66
C ARG A 19 7.54 -7.47 5.39
N GLU A 20 6.79 -8.55 5.23
CA GLU A 20 5.85 -8.71 4.12
C GLU A 20 4.45 -8.19 4.46
N TYR A 21 3.85 -7.50 3.50
CA TYR A 21 2.50 -7.00 3.57
C TYR A 21 1.72 -7.26 2.27
N SER A 22 0.43 -7.54 2.41
CA SER A 22 -0.53 -7.63 1.31
C SER A 22 -1.42 -6.39 1.25
N VAL A 23 -1.67 -5.87 0.05
CA VAL A 23 -2.61 -4.75 -0.16
C VAL A 23 -4.03 -5.29 -0.11
N LEU A 24 -4.84 -4.78 0.82
CA LEU A 24 -6.24 -5.17 0.99
C LEU A 24 -7.19 -4.29 0.18
N ALA A 25 -6.95 -2.99 0.17
CA ALA A 25 -7.82 -2.01 -0.48
C ALA A 25 -7.10 -0.69 -0.73
N ILE A 26 -7.69 0.15 -1.58
CA ILE A 26 -7.30 1.55 -1.74
C ILE A 26 -8.46 2.43 -1.28
N ALA A 27 -8.25 3.19 -0.22
CA ALA A 27 -9.28 4.05 0.36
C ALA A 27 -9.22 5.48 -0.21
N ASN A 28 -10.34 6.19 -0.11
CA ASN A 28 -10.50 7.60 -0.50
C ASN A 28 -10.25 7.93 -1.98
N ARG A 29 -10.33 6.96 -2.90
CA ARG A 29 -10.12 7.21 -4.35
C ARG A 29 -11.06 8.26 -4.95
N ALA A 30 -12.26 8.42 -4.38
CA ALA A 30 -13.28 9.37 -4.83
C ALA A 30 -13.25 10.71 -4.07
N SER A 31 -12.29 10.92 -3.17
CA SER A 31 -12.21 12.18 -2.41
C SER A 31 -11.96 13.36 -3.35
N LYS A 32 -12.69 14.45 -3.10
CA LYS A 32 -12.47 15.75 -3.76
C LYS A 32 -11.55 16.66 -2.94
N ASP A 33 -11.25 16.28 -1.70
CA ASP A 33 -10.37 16.99 -0.77
C ASP A 33 -9.24 16.04 -0.36
N LEU A 34 -8.17 16.05 -1.16
CA LEU A 34 -7.03 15.13 -1.00
C LEU A 34 -6.07 15.57 0.11
N GLU A 35 -6.15 16.83 0.54
CA GLU A 35 -5.38 17.34 1.67
C GLU A 35 -5.93 16.78 2.98
N LYS A 36 -7.25 16.84 3.16
CA LYS A 36 -7.92 16.30 4.34
C LYS A 36 -8.10 14.78 4.30
N TYR A 37 -8.36 14.23 3.11
CA TYR A 37 -8.60 12.80 2.90
C TYR A 37 -7.73 12.25 1.77
N PRO A 38 -6.42 12.06 2.01
CA PRO A 38 -5.54 11.52 0.99
C PRO A 38 -5.96 10.10 0.59
N VAL A 39 -5.64 9.73 -0.65
CA VAL A 39 -5.74 8.34 -1.10
C VAL A 39 -4.73 7.52 -0.30
N THR A 40 -5.21 6.47 0.35
CA THR A 40 -4.38 5.61 1.20
C THR A 40 -4.43 4.17 0.73
N VAL A 41 -3.32 3.47 0.92
CA VAL A 41 -3.21 2.03 0.79
C VAL A 41 -3.59 1.42 2.13
N VAL A 42 -4.57 0.52 2.15
CA VAL A 42 -4.89 -0.32 3.31
C VAL A 42 -4.21 -1.66 3.11
N TYR A 43 -3.43 -2.09 4.09
CA TYR A 43 -2.55 -3.25 3.95
C TYR A 43 -2.44 -4.04 5.24
N LYS A 44 -2.14 -5.34 5.11
CA LYS A 44 -2.08 -6.30 6.22
C LYS A 44 -0.69 -6.91 6.30
N ASN A 45 -0.16 -7.00 7.52
CA ASN A 45 1.06 -7.78 7.76
C ASN A 45 0.78 -9.26 7.51
N SER A 46 1.54 -9.90 6.61
CA SER A 46 1.28 -11.29 6.21
C SER A 46 1.46 -12.29 7.37
N PHE A 47 2.29 -11.97 8.37
CA PHE A 47 2.65 -12.88 9.46
C PHE A 47 1.73 -12.74 10.68
N ILE A 48 1.58 -11.51 11.20
CA ILE A 48 0.82 -11.26 12.45
C ILE A 48 -0.59 -10.74 12.19
N GLY A 49 -0.92 -10.42 10.94
CA GLY A 49 -2.26 -10.02 10.54
C GLY A 49 -2.69 -8.60 10.92
N SER A 50 -1.84 -7.80 11.56
CA SER A 50 -2.11 -6.39 11.86
C SER A 50 -2.44 -5.60 10.58
N VAL A 51 -3.48 -4.75 10.63
CA VAL A 51 -3.93 -3.92 9.50
C VAL A 51 -3.51 -2.47 9.70
N TRP A 52 -3.03 -1.85 8.63
CA TRP A 52 -2.50 -0.50 8.62
C TRP A 52 -3.02 0.27 7.40
N SER A 53 -2.90 1.59 7.44
CA SER A 53 -3.14 2.46 6.29
C SER A 53 -2.03 3.50 6.14
N ARG A 54 -1.65 3.82 4.90
CA ARG A 54 -0.65 4.86 4.59
C ARG A 54 -1.02 5.62 3.32
N PRO A 55 -0.75 6.94 3.22
CA PRO A 55 -0.88 7.68 1.96
C PRO A 55 -0.12 7.03 0.80
N VAL A 56 -0.73 6.99 -0.39
CA VAL A 56 -0.12 6.37 -1.60
C VAL A 56 1.22 7.03 -1.96
N ASN A 57 1.32 8.35 -1.79
CA ASN A 57 2.53 9.11 -2.11
C ASN A 57 3.74 8.79 -1.20
N ASP A 58 3.52 8.18 -0.03
CA ASP A 58 4.58 7.73 0.88
C ASP A 58 4.76 6.19 0.88
N TRP A 59 4.00 5.49 0.04
CA TRP A 59 4.06 4.02 -0.04
C TRP A 59 5.44 3.53 -0.52
N HIS A 60 5.86 3.99 -1.69
CA HIS A 60 7.07 3.52 -2.36
C HIS A 60 8.37 4.03 -1.72
N ARG A 61 8.27 4.91 -0.72
CA ARG A 61 9.43 5.33 0.08
C ARG A 61 10.05 4.16 0.84
N SER A 62 9.24 3.18 1.25
CA SER A 62 9.69 2.07 2.07
C SER A 62 9.15 0.72 1.64
N MET A 63 8.33 0.65 0.59
CA MET A 63 7.72 -0.57 0.09
C MET A 63 8.23 -0.90 -1.31
N THR A 64 8.71 -2.13 -1.49
CA THR A 64 9.11 -2.68 -2.79
C THR A 64 8.17 -3.81 -3.17
N ARG A 65 7.65 -3.80 -4.40
CA ARG A 65 6.71 -4.82 -4.88
C ARG A 65 7.44 -6.15 -5.10
N THR A 66 6.87 -7.23 -4.62
CA THR A 66 7.35 -8.59 -4.93
C THR A 66 6.77 -9.05 -6.26
N SER A 67 7.55 -9.76 -7.06
CA SER A 67 7.10 -10.40 -8.31
C SER A 67 6.20 -11.62 -8.08
N LEU A 68 6.05 -12.08 -6.83
CA LEU A 68 5.17 -13.19 -6.46
C LEU A 68 3.71 -12.72 -6.46
N THR A 69 2.93 -13.23 -7.42
CA THR A 69 1.47 -13.27 -7.35
C THR A 69 1.04 -14.52 -6.60
N LEU A 70 0.11 -14.38 -5.67
CA LEU A 70 -0.60 -15.53 -5.11
C LEU A 70 -1.41 -16.16 -6.26
N SER A 71 -1.05 -17.41 -6.61
CA SER A 71 -1.73 -18.28 -7.58
C SER A 71 -3.08 -18.75 -7.07
#